data_AF-M8D2F1-F1
#
_entry.id   AF-M8D2F1-F1
#
_cell.length_a   1.000
_cell.length_b   1.000
_cell.length_c   1.000
_cell.angle_alpha   90.00
_cell.angle_beta   90.00
_cell.angle_gamma   90.00
#
_symmetry.space_group_name_H-M   'P 1'
#
loop_
_entity.id
_entity.type
_entity.pdbx_description
1 polymer ?
#
loop_
_entity_poly.entity_id
_entity_poly.type
_entity_poly.pdbx_seq_one_letter_code
_entity_poly.pdbx_strand_id
1 'polypeptide(L)'
;MARHLKICELGYDATASMLNLCGAFMKNYEGDNMSEYNDGPHSSELPVCVDEVNRVSDYCAFALFDMLGVEALIKENDELQKLIDLNMALLSPYRDS
;
A
#
# COMPACT_ATOMS: atom_id res chain seq x y z
N MET A 1 -9.37 -3.83 23.77
CA MET A 1 -8.40 -2.74 23.57
C MET A 1 -7.00 -3.28 23.23
N ALA A 2 -6.26 -3.91 24.14
CA ALA A 2 -4.89 -4.41 23.86
C ALA A 2 -4.78 -5.34 22.63
N ARG A 3 -5.73 -6.27 22.45
CA ARG A 3 -5.76 -7.16 21.27
C ARG A 3 -5.90 -6.41 19.95
N HIS A 4 -6.78 -5.41 19.88
CA HIS A 4 -7.00 -4.62 18.66
C HIS A 4 -5.79 -3.75 18.33
N LEU A 5 -5.17 -3.15 19.34
CA LEU A 5 -3.91 -2.41 19.16
C LEU A 5 -2.79 -3.34 18.66
N LYS A 6 -2.72 -4.59 19.14
CA LYS A 6 -1.75 -5.55 18.61
C LYS A 6 -2.03 -5.96 17.16
N ILE A 7 -3.30 -6.06 16.77
CA ILE A 7 -3.68 -6.27 15.35
C ILE A 7 -3.19 -5.10 14.50
N CYS A 8 -3.39 -3.87 14.96
CA CYS A 8 -2.88 -2.69 14.27
C CYS A 8 -1.36 -2.68 14.14
N GLU A 9 -0.63 -2.98 15.22
CA GLU A 9 0.84 -3.07 15.19
C GLU A 9 1.31 -4.08 14.13
N LEU A 10 0.73 -5.29 14.12
CA LEU A 10 1.05 -6.31 13.13
C LEU A 10 0.65 -5.90 11.70
N GLY A 11 -0.49 -5.22 11.55
CA GLY A 11 -0.97 -4.69 10.27
C GLY A 11 -0.03 -3.63 9.70
N TYR A 12 0.45 -2.71 10.53
CA TYR A 12 1.42 -1.68 10.12
C TYR A 12 2.77 -2.27 9.78
N ASP A 13 3.28 -3.24 10.56
CA ASP A 13 4.53 -3.94 10.25
C ASP A 13 4.43 -4.68 8.89
N ALA A 14 3.30 -5.34 8.63
CA ALA A 14 3.04 -6.00 7.35
C ALA A 14 2.94 -5.00 6.20
N THR A 15 2.22 -3.89 6.40
CA THR A 15 2.06 -2.81 5.42
C THR A 15 3.41 -2.20 5.05
N ALA A 16 4.25 -1.87 6.04
CA ALA A 16 5.59 -1.35 5.81
C ALA A 16 6.49 -2.35 5.08
N SER A 17 6.40 -3.63 5.43
CA SER A 17 7.14 -4.70 4.75
C SER A 17 6.74 -4.82 3.28
N MET A 18 5.44 -4.72 2.96
CA MET A 18 4.96 -4.74 1.57
C MET A 18 5.30 -3.46 0.80
N LEU A 19 5.21 -2.29 1.42
CA LEU A 19 5.67 -1.05 0.79
C LEU A 19 7.15 -1.11 0.42
N ASN A 20 8.00 -1.73 1.25
CA ASN A 20 9.41 -1.94 0.91
C ASN A 20 9.58 -2.89 -0.29
N LEU A 21 8.78 -3.96 -0.38
CA LEU A 21 8.77 -4.86 -1.53
C LEU A 21 8.34 -4.12 -2.81
N CYS A 22 7.23 -3.38 -2.76
CA CYS A 22 6.77 -2.58 -3.91
C CYS A 22 7.81 -1.52 -4.30
N GLY A 23 8.50 -0.93 -3.32
CA GLY A 23 9.63 -0.03 -3.54
C GLY A 23 10.81 -0.69 -4.27
N ALA A 24 11.03 -1.98 -4.09
CA ALA A 24 12.04 -2.73 -4.86
C ALA A 24 11.60 -2.89 -6.33
N PHE A 25 10.32 -3.19 -6.58
CA PHE A 25 9.78 -3.23 -7.95
C PHE A 25 9.84 -1.87 -8.65
N MET A 26 9.59 -0.77 -7.92
CA MET A 26 9.75 0.60 -8.44
C MET A 26 11.20 0.99 -8.74
N LYS A 27 12.20 0.38 -8.10
CA LYS A 27 13.61 0.64 -8.45
C LYS A 27 14.02 -0.06 -9.74
N ASN A 28 13.31 -1.11 -10.12
CA ASN A 28 13.44 -1.79 -11.40
C ASN A 28 12.58 -1.12 -12.50
N TYR A 29 12.10 0.11 -12.26
CA TYR A 29 11.40 0.98 -13.22
C TYR A 29 12.37 1.62 -14.23
N GLU A 30 13.49 0.96 -14.52
CA GLU A 30 14.22 1.25 -15.75
C GLU A 30 13.43 0.55 -16.84
N GLY A 31 12.54 1.31 -17.52
CA GLY A 31 11.82 0.83 -18.69
C GLY A 31 12.79 0.16 -19.65
N ASP A 32 12.35 -0.90 -20.34
CA ASP A 32 13.20 -1.60 -21.29
C ASP A 32 13.75 -0.57 -22.29
N ASN A 33 15.08 -0.38 -22.33
CA ASN A 33 15.80 0.65 -23.12
C ASN A 33 15.54 0.55 -24.64
N MET A 34 14.66 -0.36 -25.04
CA MET A 34 14.26 -0.72 -26.39
C MET A 34 13.14 0.15 -26.98
N SER A 35 12.44 0.99 -26.20
CA SER A 35 11.46 1.92 -26.78
C SER A 35 11.31 3.24 -26.03
N GLU A 36 11.36 4.35 -26.79
CA GLU A 36 11.14 5.74 -26.36
C GLU A 36 9.70 6.02 -25.85
N TYR A 37 8.85 4.99 -25.77
CA TYR A 37 7.43 5.09 -25.41
C TYR A 37 7.02 4.12 -24.28
N ASN A 38 7.96 3.39 -23.67
CA ASN A 38 7.68 2.45 -22.56
C ASN A 38 8.21 3.00 -21.23
N ASP A 39 7.67 4.14 -20.79
CA ASP A 39 7.94 4.75 -19.47
C ASP A 39 7.12 4.09 -18.33
N GLY A 40 6.73 2.84 -18.52
CA GLY A 40 5.92 2.06 -17.58
C GLY A 40 6.75 1.17 -16.64
N PRO A 41 6.17 0.69 -15.55
CA PRO A 41 6.82 -0.27 -14.67
C PRO A 41 7.17 -1.53 -15.46
N HIS A 42 8.40 -2.01 -15.31
CA HIS A 42 8.86 -3.23 -15.96
C HIS A 42 8.10 -4.47 -15.44
N SER A 43 7.59 -4.43 -14.20
CA SER A 43 6.87 -5.54 -13.58
C SER A 43 5.38 -5.25 -13.47
N SER A 44 4.57 -6.11 -14.10
CA SER A 44 3.12 -6.21 -13.85
C SER A 44 2.78 -6.62 -12.41
N GLU A 45 3.79 -7.01 -11.61
CA GLU A 45 3.65 -7.31 -10.19
C GLU A 45 3.56 -6.03 -9.34
N LEU A 46 3.97 -4.86 -9.84
CA LEU A 46 3.93 -3.62 -9.06
C LEU A 46 2.48 -3.17 -8.74
N PRO A 47 1.54 -3.10 -9.70
CA PRO A 47 0.13 -2.87 -9.40
C PRO A 47 -0.44 -3.89 -8.40
N VAL A 48 -0.14 -5.17 -8.58
CA VAL A 48 -0.58 -6.25 -7.68
C VAL A 48 0.01 -6.07 -6.27
N CYS A 49 1.27 -5.66 -6.17
CA CYS A 49 1.92 -5.40 -4.89
C CYS A 49 1.22 -4.29 -4.11
N VAL A 50 0.86 -3.18 -4.78
CA VAL A 50 0.14 -2.07 -4.14
C VAL A 50 -1.29 -2.46 -3.76
N ASP A 51 -1.95 -3.33 -4.52
CA ASP A 51 -3.26 -3.89 -4.13
C ASP A 51 -3.16 -4.73 -2.84
N GLU A 52 -2.09 -5.49 -2.69
CA GLU A 52 -1.85 -6.25 -1.46
C GLU A 52 -1.53 -5.33 -0.27
N VAL A 53 -0.78 -4.24 -0.48
CA VAL A 53 -0.56 -3.18 0.54
C VAL A 53 -1.91 -2.64 1.02
N ASN A 54 -2.82 -2.33 0.10
CA ASN A 54 -4.17 -1.86 0.42
C ASN A 54 -4.90 -2.86 1.33
N ARG A 55 -4.95 -4.12 0.89
CA ARG A 55 -5.64 -5.20 1.62
C ARG A 55 -5.11 -5.40 3.04
N VAL A 56 -3.80 -5.33 3.24
CA VAL A 56 -3.22 -5.55 4.59
C VAL A 56 -3.38 -4.34 5.50
N SER A 57 -3.42 -3.12 4.94
CA SER A 57 -3.60 -1.89 5.72
C SER A 57 -5.01 -1.78 6.34
N ASP A 58 -6.03 -2.32 5.66
CA ASP A 58 -7.43 -2.31 6.12
C ASP A 58 -7.66 -3.05 7.44
N TYR A 59 -6.80 -4.01 7.81
CA TYR A 59 -6.98 -4.79 9.04
C TYR A 59 -6.99 -3.91 10.30
N CYS A 60 -6.18 -2.84 10.33
CA CYS A 60 -6.19 -1.94 11.48
C CYS A 60 -7.46 -1.09 11.50
N ALA A 61 -7.93 -0.60 10.35
CA ALA A 61 -9.17 0.17 10.24
C ALA A 61 -10.35 -0.59 10.86
N PHE A 62 -10.51 -1.87 10.51
CA PHE A 62 -11.55 -2.73 11.09
C PHE A 62 -11.38 -2.95 12.60
N ALA A 63 -10.14 -3.03 13.09
CA ALA A 63 -9.88 -3.23 14.51
C ALA A 63 -10.17 -1.97 15.36
N LEU A 64 -10.09 -0.78 14.76
CA LEU A 64 -10.31 0.51 15.44
C LEU A 64 -11.77 0.98 15.43
N PHE A 65 -12.62 0.44 14.55
CA PHE A 65 -13.98 0.95 14.29
C PHE A 65 -14.83 1.16 15.56
N ASP A 66 -14.80 0.23 16.52
CA ASP A 66 -15.60 0.29 17.76
C ASP A 66 -14.78 0.72 19.00
N MET A 67 -13.58 1.30 18.82
CA MET A 67 -12.72 1.69 19.92
C MET A 67 -12.85 3.18 20.27
N LEU A 68 -13.10 3.46 21.55
CA LEU A 68 -13.06 4.81 22.10
C LEU A 68 -11.63 5.20 22.49
N GLY A 69 -11.26 6.47 22.33
CA GLY A 69 -9.97 7.01 22.77
C GLY A 69 -8.79 6.71 21.83
N VAL A 70 -9.07 6.32 20.59
CA VAL A 70 -8.06 6.04 19.54
C VAL A 70 -8.19 6.96 18.34
N GLU A 71 -8.82 8.13 18.52
CA GLU A 71 -9.15 9.07 17.44
C GLU A 71 -7.91 9.53 16.67
N ALA A 72 -6.79 9.74 17.38
CA ALA A 72 -5.52 10.04 16.75
C ALA A 72 -5.03 8.91 15.83
N LEU A 73 -5.19 7.65 16.26
CA LEU A 73 -4.75 6.49 15.48
C LEU A 73 -5.64 6.25 14.26
N ILE A 74 -6.96 6.48 14.37
CA ILE A 74 -7.88 6.46 13.24
C ILE A 74 -7.44 7.47 12.18
N LYS A 75 -7.12 8.70 12.61
CA LYS A 75 -6.66 9.74 11.69
C LYS A 75 -5.37 9.35 10.96
N GLU A 76 -4.37 8.79 11.66
CA GLU A 76 -3.14 8.32 11.01
C GLU A 76 -3.42 7.18 10.02
N ASN A 77 -4.35 6.28 10.36
CA ASN A 77 -4.77 5.20 9.46
C ASN A 77 -5.45 5.75 8.19
N ASP A 78 -6.28 6.78 8.31
CA ASP A 78 -6.91 7.45 7.16
C ASP A 78 -5.87 8.13 6.24
N GLU A 79 -4.84 8.77 6.81
CA GLU A 79 -3.76 9.37 6.01
C GLU A 79 -2.91 8.30 5.30
N LEU A 80 -2.65 7.17 5.95
CA LEU A 80 -2.01 6.02 5.33
C LEU A 80 -2.84 5.49 4.15
N GLN A 81 -4.16 5.35 4.32
CA GLN A 81 -5.06 4.90 3.26
C GLN A 81 -5.02 5.83 2.04
N LYS A 82 -5.03 7.15 2.25
CA LYS A 82 -4.91 8.13 1.14
C LYS A 82 -3.62 7.96 0.33
N LEU A 83 -2.50 7.64 0.99
CA LEU A 83 -1.24 7.39 0.30
C LEU A 83 -1.30 6.11 -0.55
N ILE A 84 -1.98 5.08 -0.05
CA ILE A 84 -2.18 3.83 -0.79
C ILE A 84 -3.09 4.06 -2.00
N ASP A 85 -4.22 4.76 -1.81
CA ASP A 85 -5.14 5.13 -2.89
C ASP A 85 -4.43 5.93 -3.99
N LEU A 86 -3.55 6.87 -3.60
CA LEU A 86 -2.73 7.62 -4.54
C LEU A 86 -1.81 6.70 -5.35
N ASN A 87 -1.14 5.73 -4.72
CA ASN A 87 -0.29 4.76 -5.41
C ASN A 87 -1.10 3.88 -6.37
N MET A 88 -2.29 3.42 -5.96
CA MET A 88 -3.18 2.66 -6.83
C MET A 88 -3.61 3.48 -8.06
N ALA A 89 -3.94 4.75 -7.87
CA ALA A 89 -4.33 5.65 -8.95
C ALA A 89 -3.18 5.91 -9.93
N LEU A 90 -1.95 6.13 -9.42
CA LEU A 90 -0.75 6.28 -10.24
C LEU A 90 -0.45 5.04 -11.07
N LEU A 91 -0.73 3.86 -10.54
CA LEU A 91 -0.49 2.59 -11.23
C LEU A 91 -1.66 2.12 -12.10
N SER A 92 -2.82 2.77 -12.01
CA SER A 92 -4.02 2.41 -12.77
C SER A 92 -3.79 2.27 -14.29
N PRO A 93 -2.99 3.14 -14.95
CA PRO A 93 -2.75 3.01 -16.39
C PRO A 93 -2.00 1.74 -16.81
N TYR A 94 -1.31 1.07 -15.87
CA TYR A 94 -0.44 -0.08 -16.13
C TYR A 94 -1.07 -1.43 -15.72
N ARG A 95 -2.37 -1.43 -15.37
CA ARG A 95 -3.08 -2.64 -14.94
C ARG A 95 -3.51 -3.54 -16.10
N ASP A 96 -3.66 -2.98 -17.31
CA ASP A 96 -4.21 -3.65 -18.49
C ASP A 96 -3.21 -3.70 -19.68
N SER A 97 -1.95 -3.34 -19.44
CA SER A 97 -0.87 -3.30 -20.45
C SER A 97 -0.11 -4.62 -20.55
#